data_AF-A0A368F214-F1
#
_entry.id   AF-A0A368F214-F1
#
_cell.length_a   1.000
_cell.length_b   1.000
_cell.length_c   1.000
_cell.angle_alpha   90.00
_cell.angle_beta   90.00
_cell.angle_gamma   90.00
#
_symmetry.space_group_name_H-M   'P 1'
#
loop_
_entity.id
_entity.type
_entity.pdbx_description
1 polymer ?
#
loop_
_entity_poly.entity_id
_entity_poly.type
_entity_poly.pdbx_seq_one_letter_code
_entity_poly.pdbx_strand_id
1 'polypeptide(L)'
;MRMGAPLGRSSGVFKQFAEHTMKALDVTVMSHSETTGFCTLSEKIKDFVVTCMVLDICPTFARRAMMDGLFTMLSRVIGDQDLNESILRTWSKLYRVLEQAIIVNIVEY
;
A
#
# COMPACT_ATOMS: atom_id res chain seq x y z
N MET A 1 24.80 -25.59 -10.34
CA MET A 1 24.74 -24.80 -9.09
C MET A 1 24.26 -23.40 -9.43
N ARG A 2 23.02 -23.04 -9.07
CA ARG A 2 22.55 -21.64 -9.20
C ARG A 2 23.14 -20.87 -8.03
N MET A 3 24.08 -19.96 -8.31
CA MET A 3 24.58 -18.99 -7.35
C MET A 3 23.39 -18.23 -6.76
N GLY A 4 23.22 -18.30 -5.44
CA GLY A 4 22.32 -17.41 -4.72
C GLY A 4 22.83 -15.99 -4.88
N ALA A 5 22.08 -15.15 -5.58
CA ALA A 5 22.36 -13.73 -5.58
C ALA A 5 22.35 -13.25 -4.12
N PRO A 6 23.35 -12.47 -3.66
CA PRO A 6 23.29 -11.89 -2.35
C PRO A 6 22.03 -11.02 -2.30
N LEU A 7 21.17 -11.25 -1.31
CA LEU A 7 20.07 -10.34 -0.98
C LEU A 7 20.74 -8.99 -0.67
N GLY A 8 20.84 -8.14 -1.69
CA GLY A 8 21.56 -6.87 -1.63
C GLY A 8 21.06 -6.05 -0.44
N ARG A 9 21.98 -5.33 0.22
CA ARG A 9 21.67 -4.36 1.28
C ARG A 9 20.37 -3.63 0.91
N SER A 10 19.31 -3.83 1.68
CA SER A 10 18.08 -3.08 1.45
C SER A 10 18.41 -1.60 1.57
N SER A 11 18.11 -0.83 0.53
CA SER A 11 18.29 0.62 0.58
C SER A 11 17.50 1.16 1.77
N GLY A 12 18.09 2.03 2.59
CA GLY A 12 17.37 2.66 3.71
C GLY A 12 16.08 3.34 3.26
N VAL A 13 16.08 3.89 2.05
CA VAL A 13 14.91 4.47 1.37
C VAL A 13 13.82 3.43 1.12
N PHE A 14 14.18 2.22 0.69
CA PHE A 14 13.23 1.12 0.46
C PHE A 14 12.56 0.68 1.76
N LYS A 15 13.34 0.58 2.85
CA LYS A 15 12.80 0.23 4.17
C LYS A 15 11.83 1.30 4.69
N GLN A 16 12.21 2.57 4.59
CA GLN A 16 11.33 3.69 4.96
C GLN A 16 10.05 3.70 4.14
N PHE A 17 10.15 3.57 2.81
CA PHE A 17 8.98 3.50 1.93
C PHE A 17 8.04 2.33 2.30
N ALA A 18 8.58 1.15 2.60
CA ALA A 18 7.79 0.01 3.04
C ALA A 18 7.08 0.28 4.38
N GLU A 19 7.78 0.85 5.37
CA GLU A 19 7.20 1.22 6.66
C GLU A 19 6.08 2.26 6.51
N HIS A 20 6.30 3.29 5.69
CA HIS A 20 5.31 4.31 5.38
C HIS A 20 4.08 3.71 4.66
N THR A 21 4.29 2.79 3.72
CA THR A 21 3.21 2.09 3.01
C THR A 21 2.37 1.25 3.97
N MET A 22 3.01 0.53 4.89
CA MET A 22 2.28 -0.25 5.90
C MET A 22 1.47 0.63 6.85
N LYS A 23 2.01 1.79 7.27
CA LYS A 23 1.27 2.78 8.05
C LYS A 23 0.08 3.35 7.30
N ALA A 24 0.24 3.68 6.00
CA ALA A 24 -0.86 4.19 5.19
C ALA A 24 -1.99 3.15 5.03
N LEU A 25 -1.63 1.87 4.91
CA LEU A 25 -2.59 0.77 4.87
C LEU A 25 -3.33 0.61 6.21
N ASP A 26 -2.62 0.70 7.33
CA ASP A 26 -3.21 0.64 8.67
C ASP A 26 -4.21 1.79 8.90
N VAL A 27 -3.80 3.03 8.58
CA VAL A 27 -4.69 4.21 8.60
C VAL A 27 -5.91 3.99 7.69
N THR A 28 -5.72 3.41 6.51
CA THR A 28 -6.84 3.08 5.62
C THR A 28 -7.83 2.16 6.30
N VAL A 29 -7.38 1.03 6.85
CA VAL A 29 -8.27 0.07 7.55
C VAL A 29 -9.01 0.74 8.71
N MET A 30 -8.33 1.58 9.49
CA MET A 30 -8.91 2.26 10.65
C MET A 30 -9.78 3.48 10.31
N SER A 31 -9.71 3.98 9.07
CA SER A 31 -10.41 5.21 8.67
C SER A 31 -11.87 5.00 8.27
N HIS A 32 -12.32 3.75 8.14
CA HIS A 32 -13.70 3.45 7.77
C HIS A 32 -14.69 3.88 8.85
N SER A 33 -15.64 4.73 8.47
CA SER A 33 -16.80 5.10 9.28
C SER A 33 -18.07 4.46 8.72
N GLU A 34 -18.96 3.99 9.57
CA GLU A 34 -20.28 3.47 9.14
C GLU A 34 -21.16 4.56 8.52
N THR A 35 -20.97 5.83 8.89
CA THR A 35 -21.80 6.95 8.42
C THR A 35 -21.25 7.64 7.19
N THR A 36 -19.92 7.74 7.07
CA THR A 36 -19.24 8.53 6.04
C THR A 36 -18.26 7.70 5.20
N GLY A 37 -18.18 6.38 5.41
CA GLY A 37 -17.22 5.52 4.74
C GLY A 37 -15.79 6.03 4.91
N PHE A 38 -15.08 6.20 3.80
CA PHE A 38 -13.67 6.61 3.74
C PHE A 38 -13.47 8.10 3.40
N CYS A 39 -14.49 8.95 3.51
CA CYS A 39 -14.41 10.36 3.07
C CYS A 39 -13.27 11.18 3.69
N THR A 40 -12.83 10.85 4.91
CA THR A 40 -11.74 11.56 5.62
C THR A 40 -10.36 10.94 5.38
N LEU A 41 -10.26 9.88 4.57
CA LEU A 41 -9.00 9.17 4.37
C LEU A 41 -7.96 10.04 3.65
N SER A 42 -8.37 10.82 2.65
CA SER A 42 -7.46 11.70 1.90
C SER A 42 -6.72 12.65 2.83
N GLU A 43 -7.43 13.30 3.75
CA GLU A 43 -6.84 14.20 4.75
C GLU A 43 -5.84 13.47 5.66
N LYS A 44 -6.18 12.25 6.09
CA LYS A 44 -5.36 11.45 7.02
C LYS A 44 -4.07 10.91 6.42
N ILE A 45 -4.00 10.73 5.10
CA ILE A 45 -2.80 10.19 4.43
C ILE A 45 -2.01 11.27 3.67
N LYS A 46 -2.39 12.54 3.78
CA LYS A 46 -1.76 13.63 3.04
C LYS A 46 -0.24 13.67 3.21
N ASP A 47 0.25 13.56 4.45
CA ASP A 47 1.68 13.57 4.75
C ASP A 47 2.43 12.40 4.10
N PHE A 48 1.79 11.22 4.02
CA PHE A 48 2.33 10.06 3.31
C PHE A 48 2.46 10.36 1.81
N VAL A 49 1.43 10.93 1.19
CA VAL A 49 1.42 11.23 -0.25
C VAL A 49 2.49 12.26 -0.60
N VAL A 50 2.60 13.33 0.19
CA VAL A 50 3.65 14.35 0.02
C VAL A 50 5.03 13.71 0.10
N THR A 51 5.26 12.83 1.07
CA THR A 51 6.52 12.09 1.20
C THR A 51 6.79 11.20 -0.01
N CYS A 52 5.77 10.53 -0.57
CA CYS A 52 5.91 9.71 -1.78
C CYS A 52 6.15 10.54 -3.05
N MET A 53 5.55 11.73 -3.17
CA MET A 53 5.80 12.65 -4.28
C MET A 53 7.24 13.16 -4.27
N VAL A 54 7.80 13.46 -3.09
CA VAL A 54 9.22 13.83 -2.91
C VAL A 54 10.18 12.73 -3.38
N LEU A 55 9.72 11.48 -3.45
CA LEU A 55 10.52 10.34 -3.92
C LEU A 55 10.45 10.13 -5.45
N ASP A 56 9.80 11.03 -6.22
CA ASP A 56 9.62 10.96 -7.69
C ASP A 56 9.04 9.63 -8.19
N ILE A 57 8.23 8.95 -7.36
CA ILE A 57 7.65 7.65 -7.73
C ILE A 57 6.41 7.88 -8.61
N CYS A 58 6.42 7.29 -9.81
CA CYS A 58 5.23 7.27 -10.67
C CYS A 58 4.06 6.56 -9.94
N PRO A 59 2.91 7.23 -9.74
CA PRO A 59 1.76 6.65 -9.03
C PRO A 59 1.26 5.34 -9.64
N THR A 60 1.29 5.22 -10.97
CA THR A 60 0.89 4.01 -11.71
C THR A 60 1.86 2.85 -11.49
N PHE A 61 3.16 3.14 -11.31
CA PHE A 61 4.16 2.12 -11.00
C PHE A 61 3.98 1.63 -9.55
N ALA A 62 3.82 2.56 -8.61
CA ALA A 62 3.51 2.24 -7.22
C ALA A 62 2.22 1.40 -7.13
N ARG A 63 1.19 1.74 -7.92
CA ARG A 63 -0.09 1.02 -7.96
C ARG A 63 0.10 -0.49 -8.11
N ARG A 64 0.77 -0.93 -9.19
CA ARG A 64 0.86 -2.36 -9.52
C ARG A 64 1.84 -3.07 -8.59
N ALA A 65 3.00 -2.46 -8.35
CA ALA A 65 4.03 -3.04 -7.49
C ALA A 65 3.56 -3.20 -6.04
N MET A 66 2.85 -2.21 -5.47
CA MET A 66 2.35 -2.29 -4.10
C MET A 66 1.18 -3.27 -3.97
N MET A 67 0.30 -3.37 -4.97
CA MET A 67 -0.80 -4.35 -4.95
C MET A 67 -0.28 -5.79 -5.01
N ASP A 68 0.64 -6.07 -5.94
CA ASP A 68 1.26 -7.39 -6.07
C ASP A 68 2.10 -7.73 -4.82
N GLY A 69 2.79 -6.73 -4.28
CA GLY A 69 3.51 -6.83 -3.01
C GLY A 69 2.60 -7.14 -1.82
N LEU A 70 1.44 -6.48 -1.73
CA LEU A 70 0.43 -6.71 -0.70
C LEU A 70 -0.09 -8.15 -0.75
N PHE A 71 -0.48 -8.66 -1.92
CA PHE A 71 -0.96 -10.05 -2.02
C PHE A 71 0.13 -11.08 -1.72
N THR A 72 1.37 -10.81 -2.14
CA THR A 72 2.53 -11.64 -1.78
C THR A 72 2.81 -11.62 -0.28
N MET A 73 2.55 -10.50 0.40
CA MET A 73 2.67 -10.42 1.85
C MET A 73 1.54 -11.18 2.54
N LEU A 74 0.30 -10.98 2.09
CA LEU A 74 -0.86 -11.67 2.64
C LEU A 74 -0.73 -13.19 2.51
N SER A 75 -0.23 -13.71 1.38
CA SER A 75 0.02 -15.14 1.21
C SER A 75 1.02 -15.71 2.19
N ARG A 76 2.05 -14.92 2.54
CA ARG A 76 3.03 -15.33 3.55
C ARG A 76 2.52 -15.26 4.98
N VAL A 77 1.62 -14.33 5.29
CA VAL A 77 1.10 -14.12 6.66
C VAL A 77 -0.08 -15.04 6.97
N ILE A 78 -1.02 -15.15 6.03
CA ILE A 78 -2.26 -15.92 6.21
C ILE A 78 -2.06 -17.37 5.76
N GLY A 79 -1.15 -17.62 4.81
CA GLY A 79 -0.97 -18.91 4.16
C GLY A 79 -1.85 -19.04 2.91
N ASP A 80 -1.30 -19.64 1.85
CA ASP A 80 -1.99 -19.78 0.55
C ASP A 80 -3.32 -20.52 0.63
N GLN A 81 -3.46 -21.47 1.55
CA GLN A 81 -4.67 -22.29 1.67
C GLN A 81 -5.86 -21.55 2.29
N ASP A 82 -5.57 -20.57 3.15
CA ASP A 82 -6.59 -19.76 3.82
C ASP A 82 -6.94 -18.50 3.03
N LEU A 83 -6.18 -18.20 1.98
CA LEU A 83 -6.36 -17.05 1.09
C LEU A 83 -7.39 -17.34 -0.01
N ASN A 84 -8.65 -17.36 0.38
CA ASN A 84 -9.75 -17.51 -0.57
C ASN A 84 -10.02 -16.21 -1.37
N GLU A 85 -10.82 -16.36 -2.43
CA GLU A 85 -11.15 -15.27 -3.34
C GLU A 85 -11.85 -14.09 -2.63
N SER A 86 -12.65 -14.34 -1.60
CA SER A 86 -13.33 -13.30 -0.83
C SER A 86 -12.35 -12.39 -0.09
N ILE A 87 -11.32 -12.98 0.53
CA ILE A 87 -10.26 -12.24 1.21
C ILE A 87 -9.47 -11.40 0.21
N LEU A 88 -9.07 -11.99 -0.93
CA LEU A 88 -8.38 -11.27 -2.01
C LEU A 88 -9.21 -10.09 -2.52
N ARG A 89 -10.51 -10.28 -2.75
CA ARG A 89 -11.43 -9.21 -3.18
C ARG A 89 -11.57 -8.12 -2.13
N THR A 90 -11.58 -8.47 -0.85
CA THR A 90 -11.68 -7.51 0.26
C THR A 90 -10.43 -6.63 0.34
N TRP A 91 -9.24 -7.24 0.34
CA TRP A 91 -7.98 -6.50 0.32
C TRP A 91 -7.78 -5.69 -0.96
N SER A 92 -8.24 -6.20 -2.12
CA SER A 92 -8.27 -5.43 -3.37
C SER A 92 -9.10 -4.14 -3.24
N LYS A 93 -10.26 -4.22 -2.58
CA LYS A 93 -11.13 -3.04 -2.37
C LYS A 93 -10.48 -2.05 -1.42
N LEU A 94 -9.92 -2.51 -0.30
CA LEU A 94 -9.21 -1.65 0.65
C LEU A 94 -8.03 -0.94 -0.01
N TYR A 95 -7.23 -1.66 -0.78
CA TYR A 95 -6.13 -1.07 -1.53
C TYR A 95 -6.60 -0.02 -2.55
N ARG A 96 -7.71 -0.29 -3.26
CA ARG A 96 -8.30 0.70 -4.18
C ARG A 96 -8.73 1.98 -3.47
N VAL A 97 -9.26 1.88 -2.25
CA VAL A 97 -9.64 3.05 -1.46
C VAL A 97 -8.41 3.90 -1.12
N LEU A 98 -7.33 3.28 -0.65
CA LEU A 98 -6.04 3.95 -0.43
C LEU A 98 -5.52 4.59 -1.71
N GLU A 99 -5.55 3.88 -2.83
CA GLU A 99 -5.14 4.41 -4.14
C GLU A 99 -5.89 5.69 -4.52
N GLN A 100 -7.22 5.69 -4.40
CA GLN A 100 -8.02 6.88 -4.72
C GLN A 100 -7.66 8.06 -3.81
N ALA A 101 -7.47 7.82 -2.52
CA ALA A 101 -7.06 8.85 -1.58
C ALA A 101 -5.65 9.42 -1.90
N ILE A 102 -4.73 8.58 -2.39
CA ILE A 102 -3.40 9.03 -2.86
C ILE A 102 -3.56 9.94 -4.09
N ILE A 103 -4.36 9.52 -5.07
CA ILE A 103 -4.59 10.29 -6.30
C ILE A 103 -5.20 11.67 -5.99
N VAL A 104 -6.20 11.73 -5.11
CA VAL A 104 -6.82 13.01 -4.68
C VAL A 104 -5.75 13.97 -4.14
N ASN A 105 -4.89 13.50 -3.24
CA ASN A 105 -3.83 14.32 -2.68
C ASN A 105 -2.78 14.76 -3.71
N ILE A 106 -2.53 13.98 -4.78
CA ILE A 106 -1.63 14.38 -5.87
C ILE A 106 -2.26 15.46 -6.74
N VAL A 107 -3.57 15.38 -7.01
CA VAL A 107 -4.29 16.34 -7.85
C VAL A 107 -4.50 17.67 -7.13
N GLU A 108 -4.68 17.64 -5.81
CA GLU A 108 -4.90 18.83 -4.97
C GLU A 108 -3.60 19.54 -4.54
N TYR A 109 -2.42 19.01 -4.91
CA TYR A 109 -1.11 19.60 -4.64
C TYR A 109 -0.61 20.46 -5.80
#